data_AF-A0A372Q998-F1
#
_entry.id   AF-A0A372Q998-F1
#
_cell.length_a   1.000
_cell.length_b   1.000
_cell.length_c   1.000
_cell.angle_alpha   90.00
_cell.angle_beta   90.00
_cell.angle_gamma   90.00
#
_symmetry.space_group_name_H-M   'P 1'
#
loop_
_entity.id
_entity.type
_entity.pdbx_description
1 polymer ?
#
loop_
_entity_poly.entity_id
_entity_poly.type
_entity_poly.pdbx_seq_one_letter_code
_entity_poly.pdbx_strand_id
1 'polypeptide(L)'
;MSFITIDITNHPNNQSDTKNNSYEDFQLPKGWALKQNQIFEGKGSGKRMTKKVKSLLELFFLNGNINPQDKFNAQEMHNELLKYMETEEIEEQDVPKVSTIQGWIGRYAAALKYQATEVALSQ
;
A
#
# COMPACT_ATOMS: atom_id res chain seq x y z
N MET A 1 65.04 -40.27 42.42
CA MET A 1 65.51 -40.63 41.07
C MET A 1 64.33 -41.21 40.31
N SER A 2 63.98 -40.58 39.18
CA SER A 2 63.60 -41.15 37.87
C SER A 2 62.62 -42.37 37.82
N PHE A 3 61.71 -42.55 36.86
CA PHE A 3 61.49 -42.03 35.51
C PHE A 3 59.98 -42.05 35.17
N ILE A 4 59.67 -41.27 34.12
CA ILE A 4 58.48 -41.12 33.26
C ILE A 4 58.00 -42.52 32.77
N THR A 5 56.74 -42.75 32.35
CA THR A 5 56.30 -42.68 30.93
C THR A 5 54.77 -42.92 30.73
N ILE A 6 54.20 -42.18 29.75
CA ILE A 6 53.12 -42.47 28.74
C ILE A 6 51.68 -42.86 29.17
N ASP A 7 50.59 -42.54 28.45
CA ASP A 7 50.35 -42.37 26.99
C ASP A 7 49.23 -41.32 26.70
N ILE A 8 49.28 -40.68 25.51
CA ILE A 8 48.20 -39.87 24.94
C ILE A 8 47.60 -40.63 23.77
N THR A 9 46.33 -41.04 23.88
CA THR A 9 45.57 -41.58 22.73
C THR A 9 44.08 -41.18 22.81
N ASN A 10 43.71 -40.25 21.93
CA ASN A 10 42.46 -40.09 21.15
C ASN A 10 41.05 -39.93 21.82
N HIS A 11 40.42 -38.82 21.41
CA HIS A 11 39.02 -38.32 21.51
C HIS A 11 38.04 -39.16 20.61
N PRO A 12 36.66 -39.01 20.52
CA PRO A 12 35.71 -37.93 20.86
C PRO A 12 34.45 -38.37 21.67
N ASN A 13 33.53 -37.53 22.17
CA ASN A 13 32.54 -36.75 21.41
C ASN A 13 31.68 -35.86 22.35
N ASN A 14 31.26 -34.73 21.80
CA ASN A 14 30.41 -33.69 22.38
C ASN A 14 28.92 -34.08 22.32
N GLN A 15 28.15 -33.69 23.34
CA GLN A 15 26.76 -33.27 23.15
C GLN A 15 26.32 -32.32 24.26
N SER A 16 26.15 -31.05 23.93
CA SER A 16 25.48 -30.06 24.79
C SER A 16 24.10 -29.77 24.19
N ASP A 17 23.06 -30.39 24.75
CA ASP A 17 21.67 -30.12 24.41
C ASP A 17 21.26 -28.75 24.96
N THR A 18 21.42 -27.72 24.12
CA THR A 18 20.89 -26.39 24.40
C THR A 18 19.52 -26.31 23.76
N LYS A 19 18.48 -26.17 24.59
CA LYS A 19 17.08 -26.05 24.16
C LYS A 19 16.92 -24.87 23.21
N ASN A 20 16.66 -25.18 21.95
CA ASN A 20 16.39 -24.23 20.88
C ASN A 20 15.15 -23.39 21.23
N ASN A 21 15.37 -22.13 21.61
CA ASN A 21 14.32 -21.13 21.69
C ASN A 21 13.93 -20.79 20.25
N SER A 22 12.76 -21.26 19.80
CA SER A 22 12.27 -21.15 18.42
C SER A 22 11.82 -19.73 18.03
N TYR A 23 12.60 -18.73 18.42
CA TYR A 23 12.40 -17.30 18.13
C TYR A 23 13.41 -16.76 17.10
N GLU A 24 14.24 -17.63 16.53
CA GLU A 24 15.36 -17.24 15.66
C GLU A 24 14.97 -17.05 14.18
N ASP A 25 13.75 -17.41 13.76
CA ASP A 25 13.37 -17.43 12.34
C ASP A 25 12.73 -16.12 11.84
N PHE A 26 12.73 -15.06 12.66
CA PHE A 26 12.16 -13.75 12.30
C PHE A 26 13.20 -12.61 12.36
N GLN A 27 14.49 -12.92 12.18
CA GLN A 27 15.50 -11.89 12.07
C GLN A 27 15.38 -11.15 10.73
N LEU A 28 14.71 -10.00 10.75
CA LEU A 28 14.64 -9.12 9.59
C LEU A 28 16.06 -8.63 9.22
N PRO A 29 16.44 -8.64 7.94
CA PRO A 29 17.77 -8.24 7.51
C PRO A 29 18.17 -6.88 8.09
N LYS A 30 19.43 -6.76 8.51
CA LYS A 30 19.97 -5.51 9.05
C LYS A 30 19.72 -4.39 8.04
N GLY A 31 18.90 -3.42 8.44
CA GLY A 31 18.55 -2.29 7.61
C GLY A 31 17.23 -2.38 6.84
N TRP A 32 16.38 -3.38 7.10
CA TRP A 32 15.03 -3.46 6.49
C TRP A 32 14.15 -2.23 6.80
N ALA A 33 14.34 -1.63 7.97
CA ALA A 33 13.62 -0.43 8.43
C ALA A 33 14.43 0.86 8.31
N LEU A 34 15.64 0.82 7.73
CA LEU A 34 16.45 2.02 7.55
C LEU A 34 15.94 2.80 6.34
N LYS A 35 15.63 4.09 6.55
CA LYS A 35 15.17 5.00 5.50
C LYS A 35 16.07 5.01 4.25
N GLN A 36 17.38 4.89 4.44
CA GLN A 36 18.38 4.80 3.35
C GLN A 36 18.24 3.53 2.49
N ASN A 37 17.72 2.45 3.06
CA ASN A 37 17.50 1.17 2.39
C ASN A 37 16.03 1.01 1.95
N GLN A 38 15.20 2.03 2.18
CA GLN A 38 13.86 2.07 1.64
C GLN A 38 14.00 2.13 0.12
N ILE A 39 13.76 1.00 -0.55
CA ILE A 39 13.55 1.01 -1.99
C ILE A 39 12.19 1.68 -2.18
N PHE A 40 12.21 2.98 -2.44
CA PHE A 40 11.09 3.67 -3.07
C PHE A 40 11.06 3.19 -4.52
N GLU A 41 10.79 1.90 -4.73
CA GLU A 41 10.38 1.40 -6.04
C GLU A 41 9.25 2.35 -6.44
N GLY A 42 9.50 3.16 -7.48
CA GLY A 42 8.70 4.32 -7.77
C GLY A 42 7.24 3.93 -7.83
N LYS A 43 6.50 4.19 -6.74
CA LYS A 43 5.08 3.91 -6.65
C LYS A 43 4.38 4.78 -7.70
N GLY A 44 4.20 4.21 -8.89
CA GLY A 44 3.51 4.78 -10.02
C GLY A 44 4.33 5.82 -10.80
N SER A 45 5.22 5.37 -11.67
CA SER A 45 5.54 6.11 -12.91
C SER A 45 4.42 5.99 -13.96
N GLY A 46 3.32 5.31 -13.64
CA GLY A 46 2.12 5.29 -14.48
C GLY A 46 1.53 6.69 -14.62
N LYS A 47 0.96 6.97 -15.80
CA LYS A 47 0.26 8.23 -16.09
C LYS A 47 -0.75 8.53 -14.97
N ARG A 48 -0.64 9.71 -14.38
CA ARG A 48 -1.56 10.17 -13.33
C ARG A 48 -2.85 10.66 -14.00
N MET A 49 -4.00 10.46 -13.35
CA MET A 49 -5.25 11.11 -13.78
C MET A 49 -5.04 12.63 -13.83
N THR A 50 -5.57 13.23 -14.90
CA THR A 50 -5.54 14.68 -15.07
C THR A 50 -6.40 15.38 -14.03
N LYS A 51 -6.15 16.68 -13.85
CA LYS A 51 -6.93 17.50 -12.92
C LYS A 51 -8.42 17.51 -13.31
N LYS A 52 -8.71 17.59 -14.61
CA LYS A 52 -10.08 17.61 -15.14
C LYS A 52 -10.84 16.33 -14.80
N VAL A 53 -10.25 15.15 -15.04
CA VAL A 53 -10.86 13.86 -14.68
C VAL A 53 -11.12 13.77 -13.17
N LYS A 54 -10.18 14.24 -12.33
CA LYS A 54 -10.40 14.28 -10.87
C LYS A 54 -11.58 15.16 -10.48
N SER A 55 -11.67 16.37 -11.04
CA SER A 55 -12.77 17.30 -10.75
C SER A 55 -14.14 16.74 -11.18
N LEU A 56 -14.20 16.03 -12.32
CA LEU A 56 -15.43 15.36 -12.75
C LEU A 56 -15.82 14.23 -11.77
N LEU A 57 -14.86 13.40 -11.36
CA LEU A 57 -15.11 12.35 -10.36
C LEU A 57 -15.58 12.91 -9.01
N GLU A 58 -15.04 14.06 -8.59
CA GLU A 58 -15.49 14.78 -7.39
C GLU A 58 -16.95 15.25 -7.53
N LEU A 59 -17.30 15.87 -8.66
CA LEU A 59 -18.66 16.31 -8.94
C LEU A 59 -19.66 15.14 -8.90
N PHE A 60 -19.32 14.05 -9.58
CA PHE A 60 -20.14 12.83 -9.61
C PHE A 60 -20.34 12.24 -8.22
N PHE A 61 -19.28 12.18 -7.42
CA PHE A 61 -19.35 11.64 -6.07
C PHE A 61 -20.22 12.51 -5.15
N LEU A 62 -20.05 13.84 -5.22
CA LEU A 62 -20.77 14.78 -4.37
C LEU A 62 -22.26 14.88 -4.71
N ASN A 63 -22.63 14.77 -5.99
CA ASN A 63 -24.04 14.72 -6.40
C ASN A 63 -24.78 13.55 -5.73
N GLY A 64 -24.13 12.38 -5.67
CA GLY A 64 -24.65 11.21 -4.96
C GLY A 64 -24.81 11.36 -3.46
N ASN A 65 -24.13 12.34 -2.85
CA ASN A 65 -24.26 12.64 -1.43
C ASN A 65 -25.46 13.54 -1.13
N ILE A 66 -25.92 14.32 -2.12
CA ILE A 66 -27.11 15.18 -2.01
C ILE A 66 -28.38 14.34 -2.16
N ASN A 67 -28.38 13.41 -3.12
CA ASN A 67 -29.49 12.50 -3.38
C ASN A 67 -28.98 11.07 -3.59
N PRO A 68 -29.38 10.10 -2.73
CA PRO A 68 -28.94 8.71 -2.87
C PRO A 68 -29.29 8.06 -4.21
N GLN A 69 -30.35 8.53 -4.87
CA GLN A 69 -30.75 8.04 -6.21
C GLN A 69 -29.80 8.51 -7.32
N ASP A 70 -29.10 9.62 -7.10
CA ASP A 70 -28.11 10.18 -8.03
C ASP A 70 -26.69 9.68 -7.72
N LYS A 71 -26.56 8.70 -6.82
CA LYS A 71 -25.27 8.14 -6.42
C LYS A 71 -24.71 7.25 -7.52
N PHE A 72 -23.72 7.77 -8.21
CA PHE A 72 -22.98 6.98 -9.18
C PHE A 72 -22.09 5.91 -8.52
N ASN A 73 -22.24 4.69 -8.99
CA ASN A 73 -21.25 3.64 -8.83
C ASN A 73 -20.08 3.85 -9.80
N ALA A 74 -19.00 3.07 -9.65
CA ALA A 74 -17.80 3.27 -10.47
C ALA A 74 -18.02 3.02 -11.97
N GLN A 75 -18.95 2.12 -12.34
CA GLN A 75 -19.31 1.87 -13.73
C GLN A 75 -20.08 3.06 -14.31
N GLU A 76 -21.01 3.62 -13.55
CA GLU A 76 -21.77 4.79 -13.96
C GLU A 76 -20.87 6.02 -14.11
N MET A 77 -19.95 6.27 -13.17
CA MET A 77 -18.94 7.33 -13.31
C MET A 77 -18.08 7.14 -14.56
N HIS A 78 -17.69 5.90 -14.88
CA HIS A 78 -16.96 5.60 -16.10
C HIS A 78 -17.78 5.94 -17.35
N ASN A 79 -19.06 5.54 -17.36
CA ASN A 79 -19.95 5.82 -18.48
C ASN A 79 -20.20 7.32 -18.65
N GLU A 80 -20.32 8.08 -17.56
CA GLU A 80 -20.39 9.54 -17.64
C GLU A 80 -19.10 10.13 -18.21
N LEU A 81 -17.92 9.67 -17.79
CA LEU A 81 -16.65 10.13 -18.37
C LEU A 81 -16.55 9.85 -19.88
N LEU A 82 -17.13 8.74 -20.37
CA LEU A 82 -17.18 8.47 -21.82
C LEU A 82 -17.98 9.54 -22.58
N LYS A 83 -19.04 10.10 -21.99
CA LYS A 83 -19.77 11.22 -22.61
C LYS A 83 -18.88 12.47 -22.71
N TYR A 84 -18.06 12.74 -21.70
CA TYR A 84 -17.10 13.85 -21.75
C TYR A 84 -16.00 13.61 -22.79
N MET A 85 -15.60 12.35 -22.99
CA MET A 85 -14.68 11.97 -24.08
C MET A 85 -15.33 12.20 -25.45
N GLU A 86 -16.59 11.81 -25.63
CA GLU A 86 -17.36 12.04 -26.87
C GLU A 86 -17.50 13.53 -27.21
N THR A 87 -17.61 14.39 -26.19
CA THR A 87 -17.64 15.86 -26.36
C THR A 87 -16.25 16.49 -26.52
N GLU A 88 -15.18 15.69 -26.64
CA GLU A 88 -13.76 16.11 -26.70
C GLU A 88 -13.32 16.97 -25.49
N GLU A 89 -14.06 16.87 -24.40
CA GLU A 89 -13.75 17.60 -23.17
C GLU A 89 -12.59 16.96 -22.41
N ILE A 90 -12.41 15.65 -22.55
CA ILE A 90 -11.27 14.89 -22.02
C ILE A 90 -10.72 13.98 -23.11
N GLU A 91 -9.41 13.71 -23.07
CA GLU A 91 -8.78 12.79 -24.03
C GLU A 91 -9.15 11.33 -23.71
N GLU A 92 -9.26 10.46 -24.71
CA GLU A 92 -9.53 9.03 -24.52
C GLU A 92 -8.49 8.39 -23.58
N GLN A 93 -7.21 8.73 -23.75
CA GLN A 93 -6.13 8.25 -22.88
C GLN A 93 -6.20 8.76 -21.43
N ASP A 94 -7.08 9.71 -21.13
CA ASP A 94 -7.31 10.22 -19.79
C ASP A 94 -8.46 9.51 -19.07
N VAL A 95 -9.31 8.77 -19.80
CA VAL A 95 -10.43 8.03 -19.23
C VAL A 95 -9.88 6.88 -18.36
N PRO A 96 -10.06 6.95 -17.02
CA PRO A 96 -9.54 5.93 -16.12
C PRO A 96 -10.39 4.67 -16.19
N LYS A 97 -9.76 3.50 -16.01
CA LYS A 97 -10.48 2.22 -15.90
C LYS A 97 -11.42 2.23 -14.68
N VAL A 98 -12.51 1.48 -14.76
CA VAL A 98 -13.48 1.29 -13.66
C VAL A 98 -12.80 0.91 -12.34
N SER A 99 -11.83 0.00 -12.36
CA SER A 99 -11.07 -0.39 -11.14
C SER A 99 -10.26 0.75 -10.53
N THR A 100 -9.77 1.66 -11.36
CA THR A 100 -9.08 2.87 -10.90
C THR A 100 -10.05 3.83 -10.23
N ILE A 101 -11.25 3.98 -10.80
CA ILE A 101 -12.34 4.78 -10.22
C ILE A 101 -12.78 4.18 -8.87
N GLN A 102 -12.98 2.87 -8.78
CA GLN A 102 -13.31 2.19 -7.52
C GLN A 102 -12.28 2.48 -6.42
N GLY A 103 -10.98 2.33 -6.76
CA GLY A 103 -9.90 2.64 -5.83
C GLY A 103 -9.83 4.13 -5.47
N TRP A 104 -10.17 5.02 -6.40
CA TRP A 104 -10.26 6.46 -6.13
C TRP A 104 -11.43 6.80 -5.19
N ILE A 105 -12.63 6.27 -5.44
CA ILE A 105 -13.81 6.45 -4.57
C ILE A 105 -13.50 6.05 -3.14
N GLY A 106 -12.90 4.87 -2.93
CA GLY A 106 -12.56 4.39 -1.59
C GLY A 106 -11.59 5.32 -0.86
N ARG A 107 -10.57 5.83 -1.55
CA ARG A 107 -9.60 6.79 -0.99
C ARG A 107 -10.25 8.15 -0.70
N TYR A 108 -11.07 8.65 -1.62
CA TYR A 108 -11.73 9.94 -1.48
C TYR A 108 -12.74 9.94 -0.31
N ALA A 109 -13.56 8.89 -0.22
CA ALA A 109 -14.50 8.72 0.89
C ALA A 109 -13.80 8.62 2.25
N ALA A 110 -12.65 7.94 2.33
CA ALA A 110 -11.85 7.87 3.55
C ALA A 110 -11.27 9.24 3.94
N ALA A 111 -10.79 10.01 2.97
CA ALA A 111 -10.26 11.35 3.20
C ALA A 111 -11.33 12.31 3.74
N LEU A 112 -12.56 12.26 3.20
CA LEU A 112 -13.68 13.07 3.70
C LEU A 112 -14.03 12.75 5.16
N LYS A 113 -14.03 11.46 5.53
CA LYS A 113 -14.27 11.04 6.93
C LYS A 113 -13.19 11.58 7.87
N TYR A 114 -11.93 11.51 7.47
CA TYR A 114 -10.82 12.03 8.25
C TYR A 114 -10.91 13.55 8.44
N GLN A 115 -11.25 14.29 7.38
CA GLN A 115 -11.46 15.74 7.48
C GLN A 115 -12.60 16.09 8.45
N ALA A 116 -13.72 15.34 8.41
CA ALA A 116 -14.82 15.56 9.34
C ALA A 116 -14.41 15.30 10.80
N THR A 117 -13.57 14.29 11.07
CA THR A 117 -13.08 14.02 12.43
C THR A 117 -12.10 15.08 12.92
N GLU A 118 -11.19 15.57 12.07
CA GLU A 118 -10.25 16.64 12.44
C GLU A 118 -10.96 17.95 12.76
N VAL A 119 -11.99 18.30 11.97
CA VAL A 119 -12.82 19.48 12.24
C VAL A 119 -13.57 19.33 13.57
N ALA A 120 -14.06 18.14 13.91
CA ALA A 120 -14.77 17.92 15.17
C ALA A 120 -13.85 17.97 16.41
N LEU A 121 -12.57 17.62 16.28
CA LEU A 121 -11.60 17.65 17.38
C LEU A 121 -10.98 19.02 17.63
N SER A 122 -11.12 19.95 16.68
CA SER A 122 -10.60 21.32 16.76
C SER A 122 -11.64 22.36 17.21
N GLN A 123 -12.85 21.92 17.59
CA GLN A 123 -13.97 22.74 18.08
C GLN A 123 -14.06 22.73 19.61
#